data_AF-A0A4Z0KQH5-F1
#
_entry.id   AF-A0A4Z0KQH5-F1
#
_cell.length_a   1.000
_cell.length_b   1.000
_cell.length_c   1.000
_cell.angle_alpha   90.00
_cell.angle_beta   90.00
_cell.angle_gamma   90.00
#
_symmetry.space_group_name_H-M   'P 1'
#
loop_
_entity.id
_entity.type
_entity.pdbx_description
1 polymer ?
#
loop_
_entity_poly.entity_id
_entity_poly.type
_entity_poly.pdbx_seq_one_letter_code
_entity_poly.pdbx_strand_id
1 'polypeptide(L)'
;MQVSRRQFFKICAGGMAGTTAAALGFAPGVALAETRQYKLLRTRETRNTCTYCSVGCGLLMYSLGDGAKNAKASIFHIEGDPDHPVSRGALCPKGAGLVEFIPSEGRRR
;
A
#
# COMPACT_ATOMS: atom_id res chain seq x y z
N MET A 1 20.90 44.08 9.82
CA MET A 1 20.20 43.31 10.87
C MET A 1 20.98 43.50 12.17
N GLN A 2 20.48 44.26 13.16
CA GLN A 2 21.17 44.40 14.45
C GLN A 2 20.72 43.28 15.39
N VAL A 3 21.56 42.26 15.57
CA VAL A 3 21.29 41.14 16.48
C VAL A 3 21.96 41.45 17.82
N SER A 4 21.16 41.58 18.88
CA SER A 4 21.71 41.74 20.24
C SER A 4 22.40 40.45 20.72
N ARG A 5 23.38 40.56 21.62
CA ARG A 5 24.06 39.40 22.23
C ARG A 5 23.07 38.37 22.81
N ARG A 6 21.97 38.85 23.40
CA ARG A 6 20.90 38.00 23.94
C ARG A 6 20.10 37.28 22.84
N GLN A 7 19.84 37.92 21.70
CA GLN A 7 19.22 37.26 20.55
C GLN A 7 20.13 36.22 19.93
N PHE A 8 21.44 36.47 19.84
CA PHE A 8 22.41 35.51 19.34
C PHE A 8 22.35 34.19 20.11
N PHE A 9 22.40 34.23 21.45
CA PHE A 9 22.29 33.02 22.27
C PHE A 9 20.95 32.29 22.13
N LYS A 10 19.84 33.00 21.97
CA LYS A 10 18.52 32.37 21.74
C LYS A 10 18.47 31.63 20.39
N ILE A 11 19.06 32.21 19.35
CA ILE A 11 19.14 31.58 18.02
C ILE A 11 20.01 30.33 18.08
N CYS A 12 21.20 30.41 18.70
CA CYS A 12 22.08 29.25 18.84
C CYS A 12 21.43 28.12 19.66
N ALA A 13 20.79 28.44 20.79
CA ALA A 13 20.11 27.45 21.62
C ALA A 13 18.94 26.79 20.87
N GLY A 14 18.10 27.58 20.19
CA GLY A 14 17.00 27.08 19.38
C GLY A 14 17.48 26.22 18.20
N GLY A 15 18.55 26.65 17.54
CA GLY A 15 19.18 25.91 16.44
C GLY A 15 19.73 24.56 16.89
N MET A 16 20.53 24.52 17.96
CA MET A 16 21.04 23.25 18.51
C MET A 16 19.94 22.33 18.99
N ALA A 17 18.91 22.85 19.67
CA ALA A 17 17.78 22.04 20.10
C ALA A 17 17.01 21.45 18.91
N GLY A 18 16.76 22.26 17.89
CA GLY A 18 16.07 21.85 16.68
C GLY A 18 16.83 20.78 15.88
N THR A 19 18.14 20.97 15.67
CA THR A 19 18.98 19.99 14.95
C THR A 19 19.13 18.70 15.73
N THR A 20 19.26 18.76 17.06
CA THR A 20 19.35 17.58 17.91
C THR A 20 18.04 16.79 17.89
N ALA A 21 16.89 17.46 17.99
CA ALA A 21 15.59 16.80 17.90
C ALA A 21 15.40 16.12 16.53
N ALA A 22 15.79 16.78 15.44
CA ALA A 22 15.74 16.19 14.11
C ALA A 22 16.66 14.96 13.98
N ALA A 23 17.91 15.04 14.46
CA ALA A 23 18.86 13.93 14.41
C ALA A 23 18.42 12.72 15.25
N LEU A 24 17.68 12.94 16.33
CA LEU A 24 17.10 11.89 17.18
C LEU A 24 15.80 11.30 16.63
N GLY A 25 15.35 11.71 15.44
CA GLY A 25 14.16 11.14 14.78
C GLY A 25 12.83 11.78 15.18
N PHE A 26 12.84 12.93 15.85
CA PHE A 26 11.61 13.71 16.11
C PHE A 26 11.14 14.53 14.90
N ALA A 27 11.91 14.54 13.81
CA ALA A 27 11.49 15.04 12.51
C ALA A 27 11.27 13.83 11.56
N PRO A 28 10.24 13.86 10.70
CA PRO A 28 10.03 12.78 9.74
C PRO A 28 11.21 12.69 8.77
N GLY A 29 11.78 11.49 8.62
CA GLY A 29 12.87 11.21 7.67
C GLY A 29 12.43 11.18 6.20
N VAL A 30 11.12 11.23 5.96
CA VAL A 30 10.49 11.30 4.65
C VAL A 30 9.72 12.60 4.51
N ALA A 31 9.65 13.15 3.30
CA ALA A 31 8.83 14.32 3.05
C ALA A 31 7.36 14.00 3.33
N LEU A 32 6.64 14.88 4.03
CA LEU A 32 5.19 14.72 4.27
C LEU A 32 4.36 14.64 2.98
N ALA A 33 4.95 14.98 1.83
CA ALA A 33 4.35 14.88 0.50
C ALA A 33 4.69 13.59 -0.26
N GLU A 34 5.42 12.63 0.36
CA GLU A 34 5.72 11.35 -0.29
C GLU A 34 4.44 10.55 -0.52
N THR A 35 4.29 9.98 -1.72
CA THR A 35 3.20 9.05 -2.01
C THR A 35 3.45 7.73 -1.29
N ARG A 36 2.37 7.08 -0.84
CA ARG A 36 2.51 5.73 -0.24
C ARG A 36 3.21 4.79 -1.22
N GLN A 37 4.07 3.93 -0.70
CA GLN A 37 4.71 2.87 -1.46
C GLN A 37 3.67 1.98 -2.15
N TYR A 38 4.02 1.43 -3.32
CA TYR A 38 3.09 0.59 -4.07
C TYR A 38 2.82 -0.73 -3.34
N LYS A 39 1.56 -0.93 -2.93
CA LYS A 39 1.17 -1.99 -1.99
C LYS A 39 1.40 -3.43 -2.49
N LEU A 40 1.62 -3.63 -3.79
CA LEU A 40 1.71 -4.97 -4.41
C LEU A 40 3.16 -5.44 -4.65
N LEU A 41 4.17 -4.59 -4.39
CA LEU A 41 5.57 -4.84 -4.78
C LEU A 41 6.17 -6.19 -4.33
N ARG A 42 5.71 -6.73 -3.21
CA ARG A 42 6.22 -7.99 -2.62
C ARG A 42 5.12 -9.01 -2.37
N THR A 43 4.14 -9.01 -3.25
CA THR A 43 2.97 -9.88 -3.09
C THR A 43 2.96 -10.95 -4.14
N ARG A 44 2.38 -12.10 -3.81
CA ARG A 44 2.27 -13.19 -4.76
C ARG A 44 1.07 -12.94 -5.66
N GLU A 45 1.35 -12.73 -6.94
CA GLU A 45 0.36 -12.63 -8.01
C GLU A 45 -0.11 -14.03 -8.43
N THR A 46 -1.40 -14.21 -8.63
CA THR A 46 -2.01 -15.47 -9.11
C THR A 46 -3.12 -15.15 -10.10
N ARG A 47 -3.05 -15.75 -11.29
CA ARG A 47 -4.07 -15.61 -12.33
C ARG A 47 -5.29 -16.48 -12.01
N ASN A 48 -6.49 -15.94 -12.23
CA ASN A 48 -7.74 -16.67 -12.08
C ASN A 48 -8.83 -16.07 -12.98
N THR A 49 -10.04 -16.63 -12.95
CA THR A 49 -11.21 -16.17 -13.71
C THR A 49 -12.31 -15.70 -12.75
N CYS A 50 -13.04 -14.66 -13.14
CA CYS A 50 -14.16 -14.11 -12.38
C CYS A 50 -15.27 -15.16 -12.16
N THR A 51 -15.73 -15.29 -10.92
CA THR A 51 -16.66 -16.34 -10.47
C THR A 51 -18.14 -15.99 -10.60
N TYR A 52 -18.49 -14.87 -11.26
CA TYR A 52 -19.88 -14.38 -11.27
C TYR A 52 -20.68 -14.78 -12.50
N CYS A 53 -20.27 -14.36 -13.69
CA CYS A 53 -21.06 -14.51 -14.91
C CYS A 53 -20.21 -15.12 -16.03
N SER A 54 -20.86 -15.47 -17.14
CA SER A 54 -20.25 -16.18 -18.27
C SER A 54 -19.29 -15.36 -19.14
N VAL A 55 -19.08 -14.07 -18.85
CA VAL A 55 -18.06 -13.27 -19.55
C VAL A 55 -16.66 -13.86 -19.31
N GLY A 56 -16.44 -14.46 -18.13
CA GLY A 56 -15.18 -15.13 -17.82
C GLY A 56 -13.99 -14.18 -17.78
N CYS A 57 -14.14 -12.97 -17.23
CA CYS A 57 -13.05 -11.99 -17.14
C CYS A 57 -11.82 -12.58 -16.42
N GLY A 58 -10.63 -12.35 -16.97
CA GLY A 58 -9.36 -12.69 -16.33
C GLY A 58 -9.07 -11.79 -15.13
N LEU A 59 -8.48 -12.36 -14.09
CA LEU A 59 -8.15 -11.71 -12.82
C LEU A 59 -6.66 -11.88 -12.49
N LEU A 60 -6.08 -10.85 -11.90
CA LEU A 60 -4.85 -10.90 -11.15
C LEU A 60 -5.17 -10.75 -9.66
N MET A 61 -4.94 -11.82 -8.89
CA MET A 61 -5.15 -11.83 -7.45
C MET A 61 -3.83 -11.68 -6.72
N TYR A 62 -3.78 -10.78 -5.74
CA TYR A 62 -2.59 -10.52 -4.94
C TYR A 62 -2.78 -11.01 -3.51
N SER A 63 -1.84 -11.84 -3.08
CA SER A 63 -1.84 -12.44 -1.74
C SER A 63 -0.61 -12.02 -0.93
N LEU A 64 -0.82 -11.83 0.37
CA LEU A 64 0.27 -11.74 1.34
C LEU A 64 0.86 -13.13 1.53
N GLY A 65 2.19 -13.20 1.56
CA GLY A 65 2.95 -14.45 1.58
C GLY A 65 3.56 -14.75 0.21
N ASP A 66 4.82 -15.16 0.21
CA ASP A 66 5.63 -15.52 -0.96
C ASP A 66 5.39 -16.98 -1.42
N GLY A 67 4.50 -17.70 -0.75
CA GLY A 67 4.25 -19.12 -0.99
C GLY A 67 5.09 -20.06 -0.12
N ALA A 68 5.89 -19.53 0.80
CA ALA A 68 6.59 -20.35 1.79
C ALA A 68 5.59 -21.05 2.73
N LYS A 69 5.93 -22.27 3.15
CA LYS A 69 5.04 -23.13 3.96
C LYS A 69 4.68 -22.52 5.33
N ASN A 70 5.53 -21.64 5.85
CA ASN A 70 5.35 -20.91 7.10
C ASN A 70 4.47 -19.64 6.94
N ALA A 71 4.14 -19.23 5.72
CA ALA A 71 3.29 -18.08 5.45
C ALA A 71 1.91 -18.54 4.95
N LYS A 72 0.87 -18.28 5.75
CA LYS A 72 -0.50 -18.53 5.31
C LYS A 72 -0.92 -17.44 4.31
N ALA A 73 -1.21 -17.85 3.07
CA ALA A 73 -1.66 -16.92 2.04
C ALA A 73 -2.98 -16.26 2.41
N SER A 74 -3.05 -14.93 2.25
CA SER A 74 -4.29 -14.16 2.38
C SER A 74 -4.42 -13.17 1.23
N ILE A 75 -5.51 -13.28 0.47
CA ILE A 75 -5.80 -12.39 -0.65
C ILE A 75 -6.29 -11.05 -0.09
N PHE A 76 -5.70 -9.95 -0.54
CA PHE A 76 -6.03 -8.59 -0.07
C PHE A 76 -6.25 -7.59 -1.20
N HIS A 77 -5.98 -7.97 -2.46
CA HIS A 77 -6.29 -7.16 -3.63
C HIS A 77 -6.55 -8.02 -4.86
N ILE A 78 -7.44 -7.56 -5.73
CA ILE A 78 -7.78 -8.18 -7.01
C ILE A 78 -7.96 -7.07 -8.04
N GLU A 79 -7.41 -7.27 -9.23
CA GLU A 79 -7.67 -6.43 -10.41
C GLU A 79 -7.82 -7.30 -11.68
N GLY A 80 -8.17 -6.68 -12.80
CA GLY A 80 -8.37 -7.40 -14.05
C GLY A 80 -7.06 -7.72 -14.75
N ASP A 81 -6.99 -8.87 -15.41
CA ASP A 81 -5.83 -9.25 -16.23
C ASP A 81 -5.84 -8.43 -17.55
N PRO A 82 -4.82 -7.57 -17.80
CA PRO A 82 -4.74 -6.77 -19.01
C PRO A 82 -4.54 -7.61 -20.27
N ASP A 83 -3.96 -8.81 -20.16
CA ASP A 83 -3.69 -9.71 -21.26
C ASP A 83 -4.93 -10.53 -21.68
N HIS A 84 -5.99 -10.51 -20.86
CA HIS A 84 -7.18 -11.31 -21.13
C HIS A 84 -7.98 -10.74 -22.33
N PRO A 85 -8.24 -11.53 -23.40
CA PRO A 85 -8.73 -11.01 -24.67
C PRO A 85 -10.13 -10.38 -24.59
N VAL A 86 -10.98 -10.90 -23.70
CA VAL A 86 -12.37 -10.46 -23.53
C VAL A 86 -12.47 -9.20 -22.67
N SER A 87 -11.73 -9.15 -21.56
CA SER A 87 -11.88 -8.11 -20.53
C SER A 87 -10.84 -7.01 -20.64
N ARG A 88 -9.63 -7.30 -21.15
CA ARG A 88 -8.51 -6.36 -21.30
C ARG A 88 -8.27 -5.52 -20.04
N GLY A 89 -8.24 -6.17 -18.88
CA GLY A 89 -8.07 -5.53 -17.57
C GLY A 89 -9.34 -4.93 -16.95
N ALA A 90 -10.46 -4.84 -17.67
CA ALA A 90 -11.69 -4.28 -17.13
C ALA A 90 -12.43 -5.25 -16.21
N LEU A 91 -12.96 -4.70 -15.10
CA LEU A 91 -13.86 -5.41 -14.18
C LEU A 91 -15.10 -4.57 -13.88
N CYS A 92 -16.27 -5.19 -13.94
CA CYS A 92 -17.53 -4.61 -13.44
C CYS A 92 -17.51 -4.57 -11.90
N PRO A 93 -18.42 -3.85 -11.22
CA PRO A 93 -18.40 -3.73 -9.75
C PRO A 93 -18.48 -5.08 -9.02
N LYS A 94 -19.14 -6.09 -9.62
CA LYS A 94 -19.13 -7.46 -9.07
C LYS A 94 -17.71 -8.02 -9.04
N GLY A 95 -17.01 -7.97 -10.17
CA GLY A 95 -15.64 -8.50 -10.30
C GLY A 95 -14.63 -7.71 -9.45
N ALA A 96 -14.72 -6.38 -9.45
CA ALA A 96 -13.86 -5.52 -8.65
C ALA A 96 -14.08 -5.71 -7.13
N GLY A 97 -15.29 -6.07 -6.71
CA GLY A 97 -15.66 -6.35 -5.32
C GLY A 97 -15.32 -7.76 -4.83
N LEU A 98 -14.68 -8.62 -5.63
CA LEU A 98 -14.32 -9.98 -5.21
C LEU A 98 -13.47 -10.02 -3.93
N VAL A 99 -12.68 -8.96 -3.68
CA VAL A 99 -11.83 -8.84 -2.49
C VAL A 99 -12.63 -8.83 -1.18
N GLU A 100 -13.90 -8.42 -1.20
CA GLU A 100 -14.80 -8.43 -0.04
C GLU A 100 -15.56 -9.76 0.08
N PHE A 101 -15.86 -10.39 -1.06
CA PHE A 101 -16.50 -11.70 -1.09
C PHE A 101 -15.61 -12.82 -0.51
N ILE A 102 -14.30 -12.76 -0.74
CA ILE A 102 -13.34 -13.79 -0.30
C ILE A 102 -13.21 -13.91 1.23
N PRO A 103 -13.12 -12.82 2.00
CA PRO A 103 -13.09 -12.87 3.46
C PRO A 103 -14.45 -12.54 4.10
N SER A 104 -15.57 -12.69 3.39
CA SER A 104 -16.89 -12.29 3.90
C SER A 104 -17.25 -12.98 5.23
N GLU A 105 -17.94 -12.25 6.12
CA GLU A 105 -18.30 -12.76 7.45
C GLU A 105 -19.22 -14.00 7.38
N GLY A 106 -20.07 -14.09 6.34
CA GLY A 106 -20.94 -15.25 6.09
C GLY A 106 -20.24 -16.47 5.49
N ARG A 107 -18.92 -16.42 5.27
CA ARG A 107 -18.16 -17.54 4.68
C ARG A 107 -18.04 -18.70 5.67
N ARG A 108 -18.53 -19.88 5.25
CA ARG A 108 -18.30 -21.14 5.97
C ARG A 108 -16.81 -21.48 5.92
N ARG A 109 -16.22 -21.78 7.08
CA ARG A 109 -14.82 -22.17 7.27
C ARG A 109 -14.71 -23.65 7.57
#